data_AF-A0A5C6Q6F5-F1
#
_entry.id   AF-A0A5C6Q6F5-F1
#
_cell.length_a   1.000
_cell.length_b   1.000
_cell.length_c   1.000
_cell.angle_alpha   90.00
_cell.angle_beta   90.00
_cell.angle_gamma   90.00
#
_symmetry.space_group_name_H-M   'P 1'
#
loop_
_entity.id
_entity.type
_entity.pdbx_description
1 polymer ?
#
loop_
_entity_poly.entity_id
_entity_poly.type
_entity_poly.pdbx_seq_one_letter_code
_entity_poly.pdbx_strand_id
1 'polypeptide(L)'
;MARYRPSEETLAMFKEDLPDDIENIVDDVAAKTEKVVDDLIDQYDASLKEKSVEYKQKTDELFANFDKEVSEITEQSEQYLDQMQEKLAALTKSTDALKQAIDSQSDLNLDVTLINERSNELNSVISAQRKKIQKISATTGKYVGSMARTLLPI
;
A
#
# COMPACT_ATOMS: atom_id res chain seq x y z
N MET A 1 -42.63 -28.20 22.52
CA MET A 1 -43.67 -27.43 23.24
C MET A 1 -44.62 -28.41 23.90
N ALA A 2 -45.18 -28.08 25.07
CA ALA A 2 -46.25 -28.88 25.67
C ALA A 2 -47.55 -28.62 24.88
N ARG A 3 -48.25 -29.68 24.48
CA ARG A 3 -49.57 -29.55 23.83
C ARG A 3 -50.61 -29.05 24.83
N TYR A 4 -51.57 -28.28 24.36
CA TYR A 4 -52.67 -27.84 25.20
C TYR A 4 -53.61 -29.02 25.42
N ARG A 5 -53.68 -29.51 26.66
CA ARG A 5 -54.69 -30.46 27.10
C ARG A 5 -55.36 -29.87 28.33
N PRO A 6 -56.69 -29.62 28.32
CA PRO A 6 -57.41 -29.25 29.54
C PRO A 6 -57.14 -30.32 30.59
N SER A 7 -56.89 -29.96 31.85
CA SER A 7 -56.71 -30.99 32.87
C SER A 7 -58.03 -31.75 33.05
N GLU A 8 -57.97 -33.06 33.29
CA GLU A 8 -59.16 -33.86 33.60
C GLU A 8 -59.95 -33.26 34.78
N GLU A 9 -59.24 -32.61 35.70
CA GLU A 9 -59.79 -31.87 36.83
C GLU A 9 -60.62 -30.65 36.39
N THR A 10 -60.19 -29.92 35.36
CA THR A 10 -60.96 -28.76 34.84
C THR A 10 -62.22 -29.20 34.09
N LEU A 11 -62.15 -30.32 33.36
CA LEU A 11 -63.29 -30.91 32.65
C LEU A 11 -64.31 -31.51 33.63
N ALA A 12 -63.83 -32.22 34.66
CA ALA A 12 -64.68 -32.83 35.68
C ALA A 12 -65.50 -31.78 36.47
N MET A 13 -64.89 -30.65 36.83
CA MET A 13 -65.58 -29.54 37.52
C MET A 13 -66.73 -28.92 36.70
N PHE A 14 -66.67 -29.00 35.37
CA PHE A 14 -67.75 -28.51 34.49
C PHE A 14 -68.86 -29.53 34.27
N LYS A 15 -68.59 -30.82 34.52
CA LYS A 15 -69.50 -31.94 34.22
C LYS A 15 -70.37 -32.37 35.40
N GLU A 16 -70.01 -32.02 36.63
CA GLU A 16 -70.62 -32.53 37.87
C GLU A 16 -72.14 -32.29 37.99
N ASP A 17 -72.69 -31.27 37.32
CA ASP A 17 -74.12 -30.91 37.36
C ASP A 17 -74.81 -30.87 35.96
N LEU A 18 -74.19 -31.43 34.93
CA LEU A 18 -74.73 -31.38 33.56
C LEU A 18 -75.68 -32.56 33.27
N PRO A 19 -76.82 -32.33 32.59
CA PRO A 19 -77.58 -33.41 31.97
C PRO A 19 -76.72 -34.17 30.94
N ASP A 20 -76.89 -35.49 30.84
CA ASP A 20 -76.12 -36.38 29.93
C ASP A 20 -76.02 -35.87 28.48
N ASP A 21 -77.07 -35.20 27.98
CA ASP A 21 -77.11 -34.62 26.64
C ASP A 21 -76.14 -33.43 26.46
N ILE A 22 -75.80 -32.71 27.54
CA ILE A 22 -74.86 -31.59 27.53
C ILE A 22 -73.43 -32.08 27.72
N GLU A 23 -73.21 -33.17 28.46
CA GLU A 23 -71.87 -33.75 28.66
C GLU A 23 -71.20 -34.13 27.33
N ASN A 24 -71.95 -34.78 26.44
CA ASN A 24 -71.47 -35.15 25.10
C ASN A 24 -71.10 -33.92 24.25
N ILE A 25 -71.85 -32.82 24.38
CA ILE A 25 -71.57 -31.56 23.68
C ILE A 25 -70.27 -30.93 24.22
N VAL A 26 -70.05 -30.97 25.54
CA VAL A 26 -68.82 -30.46 26.17
C VAL A 26 -67.60 -31.24 25.69
N ASP A 27 -67.68 -32.57 25.61
CA ASP A 27 -66.59 -33.42 25.11
C ASP A 27 -66.29 -33.16 23.63
N ASP A 28 -67.33 -33.03 22.80
CA ASP A 28 -67.18 -32.70 21.38
C ASP A 28 -66.54 -31.32 21.16
N VAL A 29 -66.91 -30.33 21.97
CA VAL A 29 -66.32 -28.99 21.92
C VAL A 29 -64.88 -29.03 22.39
N ALA A 30 -64.58 -29.72 23.49
CA ALA A 30 -63.22 -29.86 24.01
C ALA A 30 -62.29 -30.52 22.99
N ALA A 31 -62.72 -31.61 22.36
CA ALA A 31 -61.96 -32.30 21.33
C ALA A 31 -61.73 -31.43 20.07
N LYS A 32 -62.73 -30.66 19.65
CA LYS A 32 -62.58 -29.70 18.54
C LYS A 32 -61.61 -28.58 18.88
N THR A 33 -61.67 -28.05 20.11
CA THR A 33 -60.76 -27.01 20.58
C THR A 33 -59.33 -27.51 20.67
N GLU A 34 -59.10 -28.70 21.24
CA GLU A 34 -57.77 -29.33 21.29
C GLU A 34 -57.19 -29.49 19.88
N LYS A 35 -57.99 -29.98 18.93
CA LYS A 35 -57.56 -30.11 17.54
C LYS A 35 -57.19 -28.77 16.90
N VAL A 36 -58.01 -27.72 17.08
CA VAL A 36 -57.71 -26.39 16.53
C VAL A 36 -56.42 -25.82 17.13
N VAL A 37 -56.19 -26.03 18.44
CA VAL A 37 -54.97 -25.57 19.09
C VAL A 37 -53.75 -26.34 18.59
N ASP A 38 -53.83 -27.66 18.45
CA ASP A 38 -52.76 -28.48 17.88
C ASP A 38 -52.45 -28.07 16.43
N ASP A 39 -53.47 -27.84 15.60
CA ASP A 39 -53.31 -27.38 14.22
C ASP A 39 -52.62 -25.99 14.16
N LEU A 40 -52.94 -25.09 15.09
CA LEU A 40 -52.31 -23.77 15.19
C LEU A 40 -50.84 -23.87 15.64
N ILE A 41 -50.54 -24.76 16.60
CA ILE A 41 -49.16 -25.01 17.05
C ILE A 41 -48.33 -25.57 15.89
N ASP A 42 -48.85 -26.56 15.16
CA ASP A 42 -48.16 -27.17 14.04
C ASP A 42 -47.88 -26.15 12.91
N GLN A 43 -48.85 -25.27 12.61
CA GLN A 43 -48.66 -24.17 11.64
C GLN A 43 -47.58 -23.18 12.11
N TYR A 44 -47.59 -22.82 13.39
CA TYR A 44 -46.61 -21.90 13.95
C TYR A 44 -45.19 -22.50 13.94
N ASP A 45 -45.04 -23.76 14.34
CA ASP A 45 -43.77 -24.48 14.30
C ASP A 45 -43.23 -24.62 12.87
N ALA A 46 -44.10 -24.88 11.89
CA ALA A 46 -43.72 -24.90 10.49
C ALA A 46 -43.21 -23.53 10.01
N SER A 47 -43.93 -22.46 10.34
CA SER A 47 -43.54 -21.09 9.98
C SER A 47 -42.22 -20.66 10.64
N LEU A 48 -42.01 -21.03 11.91
CA LEU A 48 -40.75 -20.77 12.60
C LEU A 48 -39.57 -21.50 11.95
N LYS A 49 -39.76 -22.77 11.57
CA LYS A 49 -38.72 -23.54 10.86
C LYS A 49 -38.38 -22.91 9.52
N GLU A 50 -39.37 -22.51 8.75
CA GLU A 50 -39.17 -21.84 7.46
C GLU A 50 -38.38 -20.54 7.62
N LYS A 51 -38.80 -19.67 8.54
CA LYS A 51 -38.07 -18.42 8.85
C LYS A 51 -36.64 -18.70 9.31
N SER A 52 -36.43 -19.72 10.14
CA SER A 52 -35.09 -20.09 10.60
C SER A 52 -34.18 -20.52 9.45
N VAL A 53 -34.70 -21.24 8.45
CA VAL A 53 -33.94 -21.63 7.26
C VAL A 53 -33.63 -20.40 6.41
N GLU A 54 -34.62 -19.53 6.18
CA GLU A 54 -34.44 -18.29 5.43
C GLU A 54 -33.37 -17.39 6.06
N TYR A 55 -33.42 -17.19 7.38
CA TYR A 55 -32.42 -16.40 8.09
C TYR A 55 -31.03 -17.01 7.98
N LYS A 56 -30.91 -18.32 8.11
CA LYS A 56 -29.62 -19.00 7.96
C LYS A 56 -29.05 -18.80 6.56
N GLN A 57 -29.86 -18.97 5.51
CA GLN A 57 -29.43 -18.74 4.13
C GLN A 57 -28.96 -17.29 3.92
N LYS A 58 -29.73 -16.30 4.40
CA LYS A 58 -29.34 -14.88 4.30
C LYS A 58 -28.04 -14.58 5.05
N THR A 59 -27.83 -15.19 6.21
CA THR A 59 -26.58 -15.05 6.97
C THR A 59 -25.42 -15.68 6.22
N ASP A 60 -25.57 -16.88 5.68
CA ASP A 60 -24.54 -17.57 4.90
C ASP A 60 -24.17 -16.77 3.63
N GLU A 61 -25.15 -16.21 2.93
CA GLU A 61 -24.94 -15.33 1.77
C GLU A 61 -24.19 -14.04 2.15
N LEU A 62 -24.53 -13.44 3.29
CA LEU A 62 -23.85 -12.24 3.76
C LEU A 62 -22.39 -12.50 4.09
N PHE A 63 -22.08 -13.62 4.74
CA PHE A 63 -20.70 -14.03 5.01
C PHE A 63 -19.92 -14.33 3.72
N ALA A 64 -20.51 -15.05 2.78
CA ALA A 64 -19.87 -15.35 1.51
C ALA A 64 -19.54 -14.09 0.69
N ASN A 65 -20.46 -13.12 0.67
CA ASN A 65 -20.22 -11.83 0.02
C ASN A 65 -19.13 -11.02 0.73
N PHE A 66 -19.14 -11.00 2.07
CA PHE A 66 -18.11 -10.32 2.86
C PHE A 66 -16.72 -10.91 2.62
N ASP A 67 -16.59 -12.24 2.66
CA ASP A 67 -15.31 -12.92 2.41
C ASP A 67 -14.78 -12.63 1.00
N LYS A 68 -15.68 -12.59 0.01
CA LYS A 68 -15.33 -12.21 -1.36
C LYS A 68 -14.82 -10.77 -1.45
N GLU A 69 -15.53 -9.80 -0.88
CA GLU A 69 -15.13 -8.39 -0.89
C GLU A 69 -13.78 -8.18 -0.18
N VAL A 70 -13.56 -8.86 0.95
CA VAL A 70 -12.28 -8.81 1.68
C VAL A 70 -11.16 -9.40 0.83
N SER A 71 -11.39 -10.52 0.15
CA SER A 71 -10.40 -11.12 -0.75
C SER A 71 -10.04 -10.17 -1.90
N GLU A 72 -11.03 -9.56 -2.55
CA GLU A 72 -10.81 -8.62 -3.65
C GLU A 72 -10.02 -7.38 -3.20
N ILE A 73 -10.34 -6.82 -2.03
CA ILE A 73 -9.59 -5.69 -1.44
C ILE A 73 -8.14 -6.10 -1.13
N THR A 74 -7.94 -7.31 -0.64
CA THR A 74 -6.61 -7.84 -0.29
C THR A 74 -5.75 -7.96 -1.55
N GLU A 75 -6.27 -8.61 -2.60
CA GLU A 75 -5.56 -8.77 -3.88
C GLU A 75 -5.22 -7.42 -4.53
N GLN A 76 -6.16 -6.47 -4.52
CA GLN A 76 -5.91 -5.11 -5.04
C GLN A 76 -4.82 -4.39 -4.24
N SER A 77 -4.80 -4.58 -2.92
CA SER A 77 -3.80 -3.97 -2.04
C SER A 77 -2.41 -4.56 -2.28
N GLU A 78 -2.31 -5.87 -2.47
CA GLU A 78 -1.05 -6.55 -2.82
C GLU A 78 -0.51 -6.04 -4.16
N GLN A 79 -1.35 -5.96 -5.19
CA GLN A 79 -0.95 -5.41 -6.49
C GLN A 79 -0.46 -3.96 -6.39
N TYR A 80 -1.11 -3.14 -5.57
CA TYR A 80 -0.68 -1.76 -5.36
C TYR A 80 0.69 -1.69 -4.66
N LEU A 81 0.91 -2.54 -3.65
CA LEU A 81 2.20 -2.63 -2.96
C LEU A 81 3.32 -3.06 -3.90
N ASP A 82 3.09 -4.06 -4.76
CA ASP A 82 4.07 -4.50 -5.76
C ASP A 82 4.45 -3.36 -6.71
N GLN A 83 3.46 -2.61 -7.21
CA GLN A 83 3.70 -1.44 -8.07
C GLN A 83 4.49 -0.33 -7.35
N MET A 84 4.22 -0.12 -6.06
CA MET A 84 4.97 0.84 -5.24
C MET A 84 6.42 0.40 -5.05
N GLN A 85 6.66 -0.89 -4.79
CA GLN A 85 8.01 -1.44 -4.64
C GLN A 85 8.81 -1.30 -5.93
N GLU A 86 8.21 -1.57 -7.09
CA GLU A 86 8.87 -1.39 -8.39
C GLU A 86 9.25 0.08 -8.64
N LYS A 87 8.32 1.01 -8.37
CA LYS A 87 8.59 2.46 -8.50
C LYS A 87 9.70 2.92 -7.55
N LEU A 88 9.71 2.41 -6.31
CA LEU A 88 10.74 2.74 -5.34
C LEU A 88 12.12 2.24 -5.82
N ALA A 89 12.19 1.00 -6.32
CA ALA A 89 13.43 0.45 -6.85
C ALA A 89 13.94 1.25 -8.07
N ALA A 90 13.05 1.69 -8.95
CA ALA A 90 13.39 2.54 -10.08
C ALA A 90 13.92 3.92 -9.62
N LEU A 91 13.30 4.51 -8.60
CA LEU A 91 13.74 5.77 -8.01
C LEU A 91 15.13 5.64 -7.38
N THR A 92 15.37 4.57 -6.62
CA THR A 92 16.71 4.29 -6.04
C THR A 92 17.78 4.20 -7.11
N LYS A 93 17.54 3.44 -8.20
CA LYS A 93 18.48 3.36 -9.32
C LYS A 93 18.76 4.73 -9.96
N SER A 94 17.72 5.55 -10.12
CA SER A 94 17.84 6.90 -10.67
C SER A 94 18.67 7.81 -9.74
N THR A 95 18.43 7.74 -8.43
CA THR A 95 19.20 8.48 -7.42
C THR A 95 20.68 8.06 -7.42
N ASP A 96 20.98 6.76 -7.50
CA ASP A 96 22.35 6.26 -7.56
C ASP A 96 23.07 6.73 -8.83
N ALA A 97 22.39 6.71 -9.97
CA ALA A 97 22.93 7.21 -11.23
C ALA A 97 23.22 8.73 -11.17
N LEU A 98 22.31 9.51 -10.59
CA LEU A 98 22.52 10.96 -10.38
C LEU A 98 23.70 11.22 -9.45
N LYS A 99 23.84 10.45 -8.37
CA LYS A 99 24.98 10.56 -7.45
C LYS A 99 26.30 10.30 -8.18
N GLN A 100 26.38 9.23 -8.97
CA GLN A 100 27.57 8.91 -9.77
C GLN A 100 27.91 10.02 -10.79
N ALA A 101 26.89 10.62 -11.41
CA ALA A 101 27.08 11.74 -12.34
C ALA A 101 27.63 12.99 -11.63
N ILE A 102 27.13 13.30 -10.44
CA ILE A 102 27.62 14.42 -9.62
C ILE A 102 29.07 14.20 -9.20
N ASP A 103 29.39 12.99 -8.71
CA ASP A 103 30.75 12.64 -8.29
C ASP A 103 31.74 12.78 -9.47
N SER A 104 31.38 12.25 -10.65
CA SER A 104 32.20 12.34 -11.87
C SER A 104 32.40 13.80 -12.33
N GLN A 105 31.37 14.65 -12.22
CA GLN A 105 31.46 16.07 -12.59
C GLN A 105 32.34 16.86 -11.60
N SER A 106 32.29 16.51 -10.31
CA SER A 106 33.14 17.11 -9.29
C SER A 106 34.62 16.83 -9.57
N ASP A 107 34.96 15.61 -9.94
CA ASP A 107 36.33 15.22 -10.30
C ASP A 107 36.85 16.03 -11.51
N LEU A 108 36.04 16.17 -12.56
CA LEU A 108 36.38 17.00 -13.73
C LEU A 108 36.63 18.48 -13.36
N ASN A 109 35.83 19.04 -12.46
CA ASN A 109 36.00 20.43 -12.03
C ASN A 109 37.30 20.63 -11.22
N LEU A 110 37.68 19.64 -10.41
CA LEU A 110 38.95 19.66 -9.68
C LEU A 110 40.13 19.62 -10.66
N ASP A 111 40.06 18.78 -11.70
CA ASP A 111 41.08 18.69 -12.74
C ASP A 111 41.27 20.02 -13.50
N VAL A 112 40.17 20.70 -13.85
CA VAL A 112 40.24 22.02 -14.52
C VAL A 112 40.91 23.07 -13.62
N THR A 113 40.65 23.04 -12.32
CA THR A 113 41.30 23.95 -11.36
C THR A 113 42.81 23.71 -11.34
N LEU A 114 43.25 22.45 -11.23
CA LEU A 114 44.67 22.09 -11.25
C LEU A 114 45.36 22.45 -12.58
N ILE A 115 44.67 22.29 -13.71
CA ILE A 115 45.19 22.70 -15.03
C ILE A 115 45.42 24.22 -15.07
N ASN A 116 44.46 25.01 -14.56
CA ASN A 116 44.59 26.46 -14.52
C ASN A 116 45.74 26.92 -13.60
N GLU A 117 45.90 26.30 -12.44
CA GLU A 117 47.02 26.55 -11.54
C GLU A 117 48.37 26.26 -12.21
N ARG A 118 48.51 25.06 -12.82
CA ARG A 118 49.73 24.68 -13.55
C ARG A 118 50.01 25.59 -14.74
N SER A 119 48.96 26.05 -15.44
CA SER A 119 49.09 27.00 -16.57
C SER A 119 49.65 28.35 -16.10
N ASN A 120 49.17 28.85 -14.94
CA ASN A 120 49.67 30.08 -14.33
C ASN A 120 51.13 29.96 -13.90
N GLU A 121 51.50 28.84 -13.27
CA GLU A 121 52.89 28.55 -12.90
C GLU A 121 53.79 28.50 -14.14
N LEU A 122 53.37 27.80 -15.20
CA LEU A 122 54.11 27.71 -16.46
C LEU A 122 54.32 29.08 -17.09
N ASN A 123 53.28 29.93 -17.12
CA ASN A 123 53.37 31.30 -17.64
C ASN A 123 54.35 32.17 -16.84
N SER A 124 54.41 32.00 -15.52
CA SER A 124 55.39 32.67 -14.66
C SER A 124 56.82 32.23 -15.00
N VAL A 125 57.05 30.92 -15.15
CA VAL A 125 58.36 30.36 -15.55
C VAL A 125 58.78 30.86 -16.92
N ILE A 126 57.89 30.82 -17.92
CA ILE A 126 58.14 31.33 -19.27
C ILE A 126 58.53 32.81 -19.23
N SER A 127 57.81 33.62 -18.45
CA SER A 127 58.07 35.06 -18.30
C SER A 127 59.45 35.32 -17.67
N ALA A 128 59.81 34.56 -16.64
CA ALA A 128 61.12 34.63 -16.01
C ALA A 128 62.26 34.23 -16.97
N GLN A 129 62.07 33.16 -17.75
CA GLN A 129 63.05 32.72 -18.75
C GLN A 129 63.20 33.72 -19.89
N ARG A 130 62.09 34.29 -20.38
CA ARG A 130 62.11 35.35 -21.41
C ARG A 130 62.96 36.54 -20.95
N LYS A 131 62.82 36.97 -19.68
CA LYS A 131 63.67 38.04 -19.10
C LYS A 131 65.15 37.65 -19.05
N LYS A 132 65.48 36.39 -18.69
CA LYS A 132 66.88 35.92 -18.69
C LYS A 132 67.48 35.92 -20.09
N ILE A 133 66.74 35.42 -21.09
CA ILE A 133 67.17 35.41 -22.50
C ILE A 133 67.40 36.84 -22.99
N GLN A 134 66.50 37.78 -22.68
CA GLN A 134 66.69 39.20 -23.04
C GLN A 134 67.95 39.81 -22.43
N LYS A 135 68.29 39.46 -21.18
CA LYS A 135 69.55 39.90 -20.56
C LYS A 135 70.76 39.32 -21.28
N ILE A 136 70.74 38.02 -21.61
CA ILE A 136 71.83 37.35 -22.33
C ILE A 136 72.02 37.98 -23.72
N SER A 137 70.94 38.19 -24.47
CA SER A 137 71.01 38.79 -25.80
C SER A 137 71.55 40.22 -25.76
N ALA A 138 71.11 41.04 -24.80
CA ALA A 138 71.62 42.39 -24.61
C ALA A 138 73.12 42.42 -24.29
N THR A 139 73.59 41.53 -23.40
CA THR A 139 75.02 41.40 -23.06
C THR A 139 75.83 40.95 -24.28
N THR A 140 75.35 39.94 -25.01
CA THR A 140 76.01 39.41 -26.20
C THR A 140 76.12 40.48 -27.29
N GLY A 141 75.04 41.22 -27.54
CA GLY A 141 75.04 42.33 -28.51
C GLY A 141 76.05 43.42 -28.17
N LYS A 142 76.19 43.78 -26.88
CA LYS A 142 77.24 44.71 -26.43
C LYS A 142 78.65 44.18 -26.71
N TYR A 143 78.90 42.92 -26.37
CA TYR A 143 80.21 42.28 -26.52
C TYR A 143 80.64 42.17 -27.99
N VAL A 144 79.73 41.71 -28.86
CA VAL A 144 79.97 41.65 -30.31
C VAL A 144 80.19 43.05 -30.88
N GLY A 145 79.39 44.03 -30.48
CA GLY A 145 79.55 45.42 -30.92
C GLY A 145 80.84 46.08 -30.45
N SER A 146 81.39 45.70 -29.29
CA SER A 146 82.73 46.12 -28.87
C SER A 146 83.83 45.44 -29.69
N MET A 147 83.73 44.13 -29.92
CA MET A 147 84.71 43.39 -30.73
C MET A 147 84.78 43.93 -32.16
N ALA A 148 83.63 44.16 -32.81
CA ALA A 148 83.56 44.72 -34.15
C ALA A 148 84.28 46.08 -34.26
N ARG A 149 84.09 46.97 -33.27
CA ARG A 149 84.79 48.27 -33.22
C ARG A 149 86.30 48.15 -32.99
N THR A 150 86.75 47.07 -32.35
CA THR A 150 88.17 46.86 -32.07
C THR A 150 88.89 46.26 -33.28
N LEU A 151 88.20 45.43 -34.08
CA LEU A 151 88.75 44.72 -35.24
C LEU A 151 88.62 45.48 -36.57
N LEU A 152 87.73 46.47 -36.65
CA LEU A 152 87.58 47.38 -37.78
C LEU A 152 87.77 48.84 -37.31
N PRO A 153 89.02 49.27 -37.03
CA PRO A 153 89.29 50.68 -36.75
C PRO A 153 89.15 51.47 -38.06
N ILE A 154 88.05 52.20 -38.18
CA ILE A 154 87.94 53.35 -39.10
C ILE A 154 88.34 54.59 -38.31
#